data_AF-A0A372RUM4-F1
#
_entry.id   AF-A0A372RUM4-F1
#
_cell.length_a   1.000
_cell.length_b   1.000
_cell.length_c   1.000
_cell.angle_alpha   90.00
_cell.angle_beta   90.00
_cell.angle_gamma   90.00
#
_symmetry.space_group_name_H-M   'P 1'
#
loop_
_entity.id
_entity.type
_entity.pdbx_description
1 polymer ?
#
loop_
_entity_poly.entity_id
_entity_poly.type
_entity_poly.pdbx_seq_one_letter_code
_entity_poly.pdbx_strand_id
1 'polypeptide(L)'
;MGTHSIVLIRERKPKGREISVLGGPARSQYFYEYYVCIYLHFDGYVESGVGEWLANFLHKFGKDFSTQKQSDSIISTYADTGLLGAKLINSFYSSSKLIMNPRLIPIESLENIFQNDFEYAYIITTSYDENDGINDKSIMLSVCDHKDFILTARPEKFVEKYTYYMEQMEKHKKSFAEINYDDEVEKEGYLSEDQLLIEFLNTH
;
A
#
# COMPACT_ATOMS: atom_id res chain seq x y z
N MET A 1 -24.28 -2.06 7.77
CA MET A 1 -23.53 -2.09 6.50
C MET A 1 -22.32 -1.22 6.73
N GLY A 2 -21.13 -1.78 6.59
CA GLY A 2 -19.88 -1.09 6.81
C GLY A 2 -18.99 -1.24 5.60
N THR A 3 -18.23 -0.20 5.26
CA THR A 3 -17.19 -0.28 4.23
C THR A 3 -16.17 -1.34 4.63
N HIS A 4 -15.94 -2.30 3.74
CA HIS A 4 -14.90 -3.32 3.91
C HIS A 4 -13.66 -2.92 3.14
N SER A 5 -12.49 -3.16 3.74
CA SER A 5 -11.23 -2.98 3.05
C SER A 5 -10.23 -4.07 3.35
N ILE A 6 -9.26 -4.21 2.45
CA ILE A 6 -8.08 -5.05 2.67
C ILE A 6 -6.82 -4.18 2.71
N VAL A 7 -5.86 -4.57 3.53
CA VAL A 7 -4.52 -3.98 3.57
C VAL A 7 -3.51 -5.07 3.24
N LEU A 8 -2.75 -4.86 2.18
CA LEU A 8 -1.71 -5.76 1.70
C LEU A 8 -0.34 -5.11 1.91
N ILE A 9 0.63 -5.89 2.39
CA ILE A 9 2.04 -5.51 2.33
C ILE A 9 2.74 -6.41 1.34
N ARG A 10 3.45 -5.78 0.40
CA ARG A 10 4.31 -6.47 -0.55
C ARG A 10 5.65 -5.76 -0.70
N GLU A 11 6.67 -6.54 -0.97
CA GLU A 11 7.99 -6.06 -1.35
C GLU A 11 8.18 -6.23 -2.85
N ARG A 12 8.66 -5.20 -3.54
CA ARG A 12 9.03 -5.26 -4.96
C ARG A 12 10.52 -5.55 -5.12
N LYS A 13 10.85 -6.53 -5.97
CA LYS A 13 12.23 -6.91 -6.34
C LYS A 13 12.36 -6.91 -7.87
N PRO A 14 13.49 -6.53 -8.46
CA PRO A 14 13.68 -6.60 -9.91
C PRO A 14 13.41 -8.02 -10.43
N LYS A 15 12.64 -8.15 -11.50
CA LYS A 15 12.26 -9.47 -12.04
C LYS A 15 13.46 -10.13 -12.71
N GLY A 16 13.92 -11.22 -12.11
CA GLY A 16 14.88 -12.14 -12.72
C GLY A 16 14.17 -13.17 -13.61
N ARG A 17 14.41 -14.46 -13.33
CA ARG A 17 13.69 -15.59 -13.97
C ARG A 17 12.49 -16.08 -13.17
N GLU A 18 12.22 -15.43 -12.04
CA GLU A 18 11.21 -15.84 -11.08
C GLU A 18 9.81 -15.50 -11.61
N ILE A 19 8.89 -16.45 -11.44
CA ILE A 19 7.46 -16.27 -11.71
C ILE A 19 6.80 -16.06 -10.35
N SER A 20 5.96 -15.03 -10.23
CA SER A 20 5.19 -14.79 -9.01
C SER A 20 4.38 -16.03 -8.64
N VAL A 21 4.58 -16.54 -7.43
CA VAL A 21 3.89 -17.74 -6.92
C VAL A 21 2.39 -17.48 -6.78
N LEU A 22 1.99 -16.24 -6.54
CA LEU A 22 0.59 -15.83 -6.35
C LEU A 22 -0.11 -15.41 -7.65
N GLY A 23 0.55 -15.61 -8.80
CA GLY A 23 0.12 -15.05 -10.08
C GLY A 23 0.44 -13.55 -10.19
N GLY A 24 -0.09 -12.90 -11.23
CA GLY A 24 0.10 -11.47 -11.46
C GLY A 24 0.46 -11.12 -12.90
N PRO A 25 0.59 -9.81 -13.20
CA PRO A 25 0.78 -9.33 -14.56
C PRO A 25 2.08 -9.84 -15.19
N ALA A 26 1.96 -10.57 -16.29
CA ALA A 26 3.11 -11.08 -17.05
C ALA A 26 4.08 -9.96 -17.48
N ARG A 27 3.51 -8.77 -17.77
CA ARG A 27 4.21 -7.55 -18.19
C ARG A 27 4.96 -6.84 -17.06
N SER A 28 4.74 -7.19 -15.80
CA SER A 28 5.44 -6.56 -14.67
C SER A 28 6.94 -6.74 -14.80
N GLN A 29 7.68 -5.67 -14.53
CA GLN A 29 9.14 -5.66 -14.47
C GLN A 29 9.68 -6.11 -13.11
N TYR A 30 8.80 -6.37 -12.15
CA TYR A 30 9.14 -6.73 -10.79
C TYR A 30 8.56 -8.10 -10.40
N PHE A 31 9.21 -8.74 -9.45
CA PHE A 31 8.66 -9.81 -8.65
C PHE A 31 8.15 -9.21 -7.33
N TYR A 32 6.96 -9.64 -6.90
CA TYR A 32 6.35 -9.17 -5.66
C TYR A 32 6.24 -10.30 -4.64
N GLU A 33 6.84 -10.09 -3.47
CA GLU A 33 6.70 -10.97 -2.32
C GLU A 33 5.69 -10.38 -1.35
N TYR A 34 4.65 -11.13 -1.00
CA TYR A 34 3.56 -10.65 -0.14
C TYR A 34 3.75 -11.16 1.28
N TYR A 35 3.64 -10.26 2.26
CA TYR A 35 3.98 -10.54 3.66
C TYR A 35 2.77 -10.57 4.58
N VAL A 36 1.78 -9.71 4.33
CA VAL A 36 0.62 -9.56 5.20
C VAL A 36 -0.62 -9.24 4.36
N CYS A 37 -1.74 -9.88 4.69
CA CYS A 37 -3.07 -9.51 4.24
C CYS A 37 -3.99 -9.33 5.45
N ILE A 38 -4.53 -8.12 5.63
CA ILE A 38 -5.43 -7.78 6.73
C ILE A 38 -6.77 -7.35 6.14
N TYR A 39 -7.84 -8.02 6.55
CA TYR A 39 -9.20 -7.56 6.31
C TYR A 39 -9.67 -6.65 7.42
N LEU A 40 -10.30 -5.54 7.04
CA LEU A 40 -10.90 -4.57 7.93
C LEU A 40 -12.39 -4.48 7.64
N HIS A 41 -13.18 -4.55 8.70
CA HIS A 41 -14.62 -4.32 8.66
C HIS A 41 -14.85 -2.94 9.29
N PHE A 42 -15.42 -1.98 8.54
CA PHE A 42 -15.66 -0.58 8.91
C PHE A 42 -14.48 0.40 8.67
N ASP A 43 -14.17 0.67 7.41
CA ASP A 43 -13.18 1.69 7.01
C ASP A 43 -13.57 3.13 7.45
N GLY A 44 -14.86 3.47 7.33
CA GLY A 44 -15.38 4.83 7.54
C GLY A 44 -15.60 5.29 8.99
N TYR A 45 -15.25 4.48 10.01
CA TYR A 45 -15.51 4.81 11.43
C TYR A 45 -14.30 5.38 12.19
N VAL A 46 -13.18 5.59 11.50
CA VAL A 46 -12.01 6.24 12.06
C VAL A 46 -12.07 7.72 11.70
N GLU A 47 -11.85 8.60 12.67
CA GLU A 47 -11.59 10.01 12.40
C GLU A 47 -10.46 10.06 11.36
N SER A 48 -10.80 10.49 10.14
CA SER A 48 -9.95 10.49 8.93
C SER A 48 -9.80 9.20 8.08
N GLY A 49 -10.41 8.06 8.43
CA GLY A 49 -10.43 6.82 7.61
C GLY A 49 -9.14 5.97 7.63
N VAL A 50 -9.17 4.73 7.08
CA VAL A 50 -7.98 3.84 7.04
C VAL A 50 -6.83 4.47 6.27
N GLY A 51 -7.13 5.07 5.11
CA GLY A 51 -6.12 5.63 4.21
C GLY A 51 -5.22 6.68 4.89
N GLU A 52 -5.82 7.66 5.59
CA GLU A 52 -5.05 8.66 6.33
C GLU A 52 -4.30 8.05 7.52
N TRP A 53 -4.93 7.10 8.23
CA TRP A 53 -4.26 6.41 9.32
C TRP A 53 -3.02 5.64 8.84
N LEU A 54 -3.13 4.91 7.73
CA LEU A 54 -2.01 4.21 7.10
C LEU A 54 -0.93 5.18 6.64
N ALA A 55 -1.29 6.27 5.97
CA ALA A 55 -0.34 7.29 5.53
C ALA A 55 0.49 7.84 6.72
N ASN A 56 -0.18 8.20 7.81
CA ASN A 56 0.46 8.69 9.02
C ASN A 56 1.35 7.63 9.70
N PHE A 57 0.86 6.39 9.79
CA PHE A 57 1.62 5.26 10.34
C PHE A 57 2.92 5.01 9.54
N LEU A 58 2.81 4.94 8.22
CA LEU A 58 3.93 4.64 7.32
C LEU A 58 4.95 5.78 7.28
N HIS A 59 4.49 7.03 7.25
CA HIS A 59 5.37 8.20 7.32
C HIS A 59 6.19 8.21 8.61
N LYS A 60 5.54 7.94 9.74
CA LYS A 60 6.21 7.85 11.03
C LYS A 60 7.22 6.68 11.05
N PHE A 61 6.81 5.52 10.57
CA PHE A 61 7.69 4.35 10.47
C PHE A 61 8.95 4.68 9.65
N GLY A 62 8.79 5.25 8.45
CA GLY A 62 9.92 5.63 7.60
C GLY A 62 10.88 6.60 8.29
N LYS A 63 10.35 7.65 8.93
CA LYS A 63 11.16 8.64 9.68
C LYS A 63 11.92 8.04 10.86
N ASP A 64 11.29 7.16 11.63
CA ASP A 64 11.92 6.55 12.81
C ASP A 64 13.18 5.75 12.39
N PHE A 65 13.17 5.11 11.20
CA PHE A 65 14.33 4.36 10.70
C PHE A 65 15.33 5.23 9.91
N SER A 66 14.88 6.27 9.20
CA SER A 66 15.77 7.24 8.56
C SER A 66 16.61 8.04 9.58
N THR A 67 16.04 8.29 10.77
CA THR A 67 16.73 9.03 11.85
C THR A 67 17.65 8.14 12.69
N GLN A 68 17.29 6.88 12.94
CA GLN A 68 18.16 5.93 13.67
C GLN A 68 19.49 5.67 12.95
N LYS A 69 19.50 5.69 11.62
CA LYS A 69 20.73 5.60 10.82
C LYS A 69 21.72 6.74 11.02
N GLN A 70 21.26 7.91 11.46
CA GLN A 70 22.12 9.07 11.70
C GLN A 70 22.75 9.07 13.10
N SER A 71 22.23 8.25 14.02
CA SER A 71 22.84 8.04 15.33
C SER A 71 23.73 6.81 15.29
N ASP A 72 25.03 6.97 15.56
CA ASP A 72 26.07 5.93 15.62
C ASP A 72 25.85 4.88 16.75
N SER A 73 24.64 4.33 16.87
CA SER A 73 24.31 3.24 17.77
C SER A 73 24.61 1.91 17.08
N ILE A 74 25.47 1.11 17.71
CA ILE A 74 26.07 -0.16 17.25
C ILE A 74 25.04 -1.27 16.91
N ILE A 75 23.74 -1.01 17.08
CA ILE A 75 22.65 -1.91 16.69
C ILE A 75 21.68 -1.13 15.79
N SER A 76 22.00 -0.97 14.50
CA SER A 76 20.99 -0.56 13.52
C SER A 76 20.05 -1.75 13.33
N THR A 77 18.82 -1.65 13.84
CA THR A 77 17.79 -2.60 13.44
C THR A 77 17.46 -2.26 11.99
N TYR A 78 17.96 -3.05 11.04
CA TYR A 78 17.61 -2.89 9.64
C TYR A 78 16.10 -3.12 9.52
N ALA A 79 15.36 -2.10 9.09
CA ALA A 79 13.96 -2.26 8.78
C ALA A 79 13.83 -3.08 7.49
N ASP A 80 13.16 -4.21 7.60
CA ASP A 80 12.71 -5.01 6.46
C ASP A 80 11.17 -5.02 6.39
N THR A 81 10.65 -5.61 5.31
CA THR A 81 9.19 -5.65 5.06
C THR A 81 8.47 -6.47 6.12
N GLY A 82 9.13 -7.49 6.68
CA GLY A 82 8.61 -8.30 7.77
C GLY A 82 8.39 -7.51 9.06
N LEU A 83 9.35 -6.66 9.44
CA LEU A 83 9.27 -5.78 10.60
C LEU A 83 8.15 -4.74 10.43
N LEU A 84 8.03 -4.16 9.23
CA LEU A 84 6.90 -3.27 8.90
C LEU A 84 5.58 -4.00 9.08
N GLY A 85 5.46 -5.22 8.55
CA GLY A 85 4.29 -6.07 8.70
C GLY A 85 3.94 -6.38 10.16
N ALA A 86 4.92 -6.81 10.95
CA ALA A 86 4.72 -7.10 12.36
C ALA A 86 4.26 -5.86 13.15
N LYS A 87 4.85 -4.68 12.89
CA LYS A 87 4.42 -3.43 13.53
C LYS A 87 3.02 -3.02 13.09
N LEU A 88 2.68 -3.15 11.82
CA LEU A 88 1.35 -2.82 11.30
C LEU A 88 0.28 -3.70 11.97
N ILE A 89 0.49 -5.02 12.00
CA ILE A 89 -0.41 -5.96 12.68
C ILE A 89 -0.58 -5.56 14.15
N ASN A 90 0.52 -5.34 14.87
CA ASN A 90 0.47 -4.93 16.26
C ASN A 90 -0.32 -3.62 16.45
N SER A 91 -0.15 -2.64 15.56
CA SER A 91 -0.87 -1.36 15.60
C SER A 91 -2.37 -1.52 15.35
N PHE A 92 -2.80 -2.36 14.40
CA PHE A 92 -4.21 -2.64 14.18
C PHE A 92 -4.86 -3.32 15.39
N TYR A 93 -4.20 -4.33 15.98
CA TYR A 93 -4.77 -5.11 17.08
C TYR A 93 -4.66 -4.40 18.44
N SER A 94 -3.71 -3.48 18.61
CA SER A 94 -3.54 -2.71 19.87
C SER A 94 -4.36 -1.43 19.91
N SER A 95 -4.90 -0.97 18.78
CA SER A 95 -5.62 0.29 18.73
C SER A 95 -7.06 0.12 19.21
N SER A 96 -7.32 0.47 20.46
CA SER A 96 -8.67 0.52 21.03
C SER A 96 -9.58 1.56 20.35
N LYS A 97 -9.02 2.45 19.52
CA LYS A 97 -9.74 3.49 18.78
C LYS A 97 -10.15 3.08 17.37
N LEU A 98 -9.54 2.05 16.79
CA LEU A 98 -9.87 1.57 15.46
C LEU A 98 -10.97 0.51 15.59
N ILE A 99 -12.23 0.88 15.36
CA ILE A 99 -13.35 -0.08 15.32
C ILE A 99 -13.33 -0.82 13.97
N MET A 100 -12.20 -1.45 13.65
CA MET A 100 -11.92 -2.01 12.31
C MET A 100 -12.01 -3.53 12.25
N ASN A 101 -12.26 -4.17 13.40
CA ASN A 101 -12.31 -5.62 13.59
C ASN A 101 -11.30 -6.37 12.69
N PRO A 102 -9.99 -6.09 12.84
CA PRO A 102 -8.98 -6.57 11.91
C PRO A 102 -8.94 -8.10 11.93
N ARG A 103 -8.81 -8.71 10.75
CA ARG A 103 -8.64 -10.15 10.59
C ARG A 103 -7.46 -10.42 9.68
N LEU A 104 -6.54 -11.27 10.13
CA LEU A 104 -5.49 -11.77 9.24
C LEU A 104 -6.12 -12.77 8.27
N ILE A 105 -5.91 -12.55 6.97
CA ILE A 105 -6.30 -13.50 5.93
C ILE A 105 -5.04 -14.25 5.48
N PRO A 106 -5.12 -15.57 5.25
CA PRO A 106 -4.08 -16.29 4.53
C PRO A 106 -3.74 -15.63 3.19
N ILE A 107 -2.46 -15.63 2.84
CA ILE A 107 -2.03 -15.14 1.53
C ILE A 107 -2.32 -16.24 0.50
N GLU A 108 -3.22 -15.94 -0.43
CA GLU A 108 -3.62 -16.81 -1.54
C GLU A 108 -3.24 -16.18 -2.90
N SER A 109 -3.74 -16.74 -4.01
CA SER A 109 -3.58 -16.11 -5.33
C SER A 109 -4.15 -14.69 -5.32
N LEU A 110 -3.58 -13.81 -6.14
CA LEU A 110 -4.07 -12.43 -6.23
C LEU A 110 -5.55 -12.37 -6.64
N GLU A 111 -5.98 -13.28 -7.51
CA GLU A 111 -7.40 -13.44 -7.86
C GLU A 111 -8.27 -13.70 -6.62
N ASN A 112 -7.91 -14.67 -5.78
CA ASN A 112 -8.68 -15.02 -4.59
C ASN A 112 -8.68 -13.92 -3.54
N ILE A 113 -7.53 -13.27 -3.31
CA ILE A 113 -7.44 -12.14 -2.37
C ILE A 113 -8.39 -11.03 -2.81
N PHE A 114 -8.40 -10.72 -4.12
CA PHE A 114 -9.19 -9.63 -4.70
C PHE A 114 -10.61 -10.05 -5.17
N GLN A 115 -11.05 -11.28 -4.89
CA GLN A 115 -12.43 -11.74 -5.12
C GLN A 115 -13.40 -11.32 -4.02
N ASN A 116 -12.88 -10.99 -2.83
CA ASN A 116 -13.72 -10.57 -1.71
C ASN A 116 -14.41 -9.23 -1.99
N ASP A 117 -15.60 -9.04 -1.41
CA ASP A 117 -16.38 -7.80 -1.52
C ASP A 117 -15.77 -6.72 -0.60
N PHE A 118 -14.70 -6.09 -1.08
CA PHE A 118 -14.15 -4.86 -0.51
C PHE A 118 -14.44 -3.66 -1.42
N GLU A 119 -14.70 -2.54 -0.77
CA GLU A 119 -14.79 -1.24 -1.43
C GLU A 119 -13.38 -0.74 -1.72
N TYR A 120 -12.46 -0.84 -0.74
CA TYR A 120 -11.08 -0.37 -0.88
C TYR A 120 -10.05 -1.47 -0.67
N ALA A 121 -9.00 -1.47 -1.50
CA ALA A 121 -7.78 -2.22 -1.25
C ALA A 121 -6.60 -1.28 -1.08
N TYR A 122 -6.00 -1.28 0.11
CA TYR A 122 -4.77 -0.56 0.40
C TYR A 122 -3.56 -1.46 0.16
N ILE A 123 -2.62 -1.02 -0.66
CA ILE A 123 -1.43 -1.77 -1.01
C ILE A 123 -0.21 -0.98 -0.56
N ILE A 124 0.51 -1.53 0.40
CA ILE A 124 1.77 -0.99 0.90
C ILE A 124 2.87 -1.68 0.12
N THR A 125 3.54 -0.94 -0.76
CA THR A 125 4.66 -1.46 -1.54
C THR A 125 5.95 -0.95 -0.95
N THR A 126 6.84 -1.87 -0.57
CA THR A 126 8.20 -1.56 -0.13
C THR A 126 9.19 -1.90 -1.23
N SER A 127 10.31 -1.18 -1.27
CA SER A 127 11.48 -1.56 -2.05
C SER A 127 12.63 -1.75 -1.08
N TYR A 128 13.18 -2.96 -1.00
CA TYR A 128 14.30 -3.21 -0.12
C TYR A 128 15.61 -2.87 -0.85
N ASP A 129 16.40 -1.99 -0.25
CA ASP A 129 17.79 -1.75 -0.62
C ASP A 129 18.69 -2.41 0.44
N GLU A 130 19.65 -3.24 0.04
CA GLU A 130 20.54 -3.92 0.99
C GLU A 130 21.41 -2.95 1.80
N ASN A 131 21.77 -1.82 1.20
CA ASN A 131 22.55 -0.77 1.87
C ASN A 131 21.62 0.10 2.72
N ASP A 132 20.45 0.40 2.16
CA ASP A 132 19.57 1.42 2.72
C ASP A 132 18.43 0.93 3.61
N GLY A 133 18.15 -0.38 3.62
CA GLY A 133 16.96 -0.96 4.24
C GLY A 133 15.67 -0.27 3.79
N ILE A 134 14.60 -0.47 4.55
CA ILE A 134 13.37 0.31 4.37
C ILE A 134 13.52 1.68 5.03
N ASN A 135 13.31 2.73 4.26
CA ASN A 135 13.22 4.12 4.68
C ASN A 135 11.97 4.81 4.09
N ASP A 136 11.77 6.09 4.41
CA ASP A 136 10.66 6.92 3.92
C ASP A 136 10.56 6.98 2.38
N LYS A 137 11.69 6.90 1.67
CA LYS A 137 11.74 6.87 0.19
C LYS A 137 11.52 5.48 -0.41
N SER A 138 11.40 4.45 0.42
CA SER A 138 11.25 3.07 -0.05
C SER A 138 9.82 2.55 0.08
N ILE A 139 8.93 3.32 0.73
CA ILE A 139 7.55 2.95 1.01
C ILE A 139 6.61 3.73 0.09
N MET A 140 5.68 3.01 -0.53
CA MET A 140 4.54 3.57 -1.26
C MET A 140 3.25 3.05 -0.65
N LEU A 141 2.22 3.90 -0.67
CA LEU A 141 0.86 3.54 -0.32
C LEU A 141 -0.02 3.74 -1.55
N SER A 142 -0.72 2.67 -1.92
CA SER A 142 -1.72 2.69 -2.97
C SER A 142 -3.11 2.44 -2.38
N VAL A 143 -4.13 3.07 -2.93
CA VAL A 143 -5.54 2.74 -2.69
C VAL A 143 -6.19 2.42 -4.02
N CYS A 144 -6.85 1.26 -4.07
CA CYS A 144 -7.69 0.84 -5.17
C CYS A 144 -9.15 0.91 -4.72
N ASP A 145 -9.99 1.59 -5.49
CA ASP A 145 -11.43 1.65 -5.29
C ASP A 145 -12.10 0.70 -6.27
N HIS A 146 -12.72 -0.36 -5.73
CA HIS A 146 -13.54 -1.35 -6.42
C HIS A 146 -13.05 -1.83 -7.81
N LYS A 147 -11.71 -1.90 -8.00
CA LYS A 147 -11.00 -2.27 -9.25
C LYS A 147 -11.13 -1.27 -10.41
N ASP A 148 -11.73 -0.10 -10.19
CA ASP A 148 -11.93 0.92 -11.23
C ASP A 148 -10.71 1.83 -11.40
N PHE A 149 -10.08 2.22 -10.29
CA PHE A 149 -8.86 3.03 -10.32
C PHE A 149 -7.93 2.70 -9.16
N ILE A 150 -6.65 3.03 -9.34
CA ILE A 150 -5.63 2.91 -8.30
C ILE A 150 -4.85 4.22 -8.21
N LEU A 151 -4.79 4.76 -6.99
CA LEU A 151 -3.98 5.93 -6.65
C LEU A 151 -2.80 5.48 -5.82
N THR A 152 -1.59 5.80 -6.28
CA THR A 152 -0.34 5.48 -5.58
C THR A 152 0.37 6.77 -5.20
N ALA A 153 0.88 6.86 -3.98
CA ALA A 153 1.68 8.00 -3.52
C ALA A 153 2.67 7.58 -2.43
N ARG A 154 3.65 8.46 -2.16
CA ARG A 154 4.42 8.36 -0.91
C ARG A 154 3.52 8.67 0.28
N PRO A 155 3.73 8.05 1.46
CA PRO A 155 2.87 8.23 2.63
C PRO A 155 2.64 9.70 3.00
N GLU A 156 3.66 10.54 2.94
CA GLU A 156 3.57 11.95 3.31
C GLU A 156 2.79 12.84 2.33
N LYS A 157 2.65 12.40 1.08
CA LYS A 157 1.87 13.09 0.03
C LYS A 157 0.50 12.45 -0.19
N PHE A 158 0.23 11.30 0.42
CA PHE A 158 -0.93 10.46 0.09
C PHE A 158 -2.26 11.17 0.34
N VAL A 159 -2.45 11.78 1.52
CA VAL A 159 -3.72 12.43 1.89
C VAL A 159 -4.00 13.64 1.00
N GLU A 160 -2.98 14.45 0.72
CA GLU A 160 -3.08 15.60 -0.18
C GLU A 160 -3.48 15.15 -1.59
N LYS A 161 -2.79 14.14 -2.13
CA LYS A 161 -3.08 13.59 -3.46
C LYS A 161 -4.50 13.00 -3.50
N TYR A 162 -4.89 12.18 -2.53
CA TYR A 162 -6.23 11.60 -2.46
C TYR A 162 -7.32 12.69 -2.44
N THR A 163 -7.16 13.71 -1.58
CA THR A 163 -8.10 14.82 -1.48
C THR A 163 -8.23 15.57 -2.81
N TYR A 164 -7.11 15.85 -3.47
CA TYR A 164 -7.10 16.51 -4.78
C TYR A 164 -7.89 15.70 -5.82
N TYR A 165 -7.66 14.39 -5.90
CA TYR A 165 -8.37 13.52 -6.84
C TYR A 165 -9.88 13.49 -6.56
N MET A 166 -10.27 13.31 -5.30
CA MET A 166 -11.69 13.33 -4.91
C MET A 166 -12.37 14.65 -5.27
N GLU A 167 -11.71 15.79 -5.04
CA GLU A 167 -12.25 17.10 -5.45
C GLU A 167 -12.40 17.23 -6.97
N GLN A 168 -11.43 16.75 -7.76
CA GLN A 168 -11.53 16.76 -9.22
C GLN A 168 -12.66 15.85 -9.74
N MET A 169 -12.86 14.69 -9.12
CA MET A 169 -13.90 13.75 -9.53
C MET A 169 -15.29 14.25 -9.12
N GLU A 170 -15.48 14.67 -7.87
CA GLU A 170 -16.78 15.07 -7.35
C GLU A 170 -17.23 16.45 -7.85
N LYS A 171 -16.35 17.45 -7.77
CA LYS A 171 -16.71 18.85 -8.10
C LYS A 171 -16.56 19.14 -9.59
N HIS A 172 -15.53 18.57 -10.22
CA HIS A 172 -15.21 18.85 -11.61
C HIS A 172 -15.62 17.74 -12.59
N LYS A 173 -16.19 16.64 -12.09
CA LYS A 173 -16.68 15.50 -12.90
C LYS A 173 -15.63 14.94 -13.86
N LYS A 174 -14.35 15.10 -13.53
CA LYS A 174 -13.25 14.51 -14.29
C LYS A 174 -13.20 13.02 -13.98
N SER A 175 -12.89 12.23 -14.99
CA SER A 175 -12.48 10.84 -14.79
C SER A 175 -11.05 10.80 -14.22
N PHE A 176 -10.70 9.68 -13.57
CA PHE A 176 -9.36 9.48 -13.02
C PHE A 176 -8.26 9.67 -14.08
N ALA A 177 -8.48 9.18 -15.29
CA ALA A 177 -7.54 9.27 -16.42
C ALA A 177 -7.30 10.71 -16.92
N GLU A 178 -8.19 11.66 -16.59
CA GLU A 178 -8.08 13.07 -16.99
C GLU A 178 -7.38 13.94 -15.94
N ILE A 179 -7.10 13.39 -14.75
CA ILE A 179 -6.47 14.11 -13.66
C ILE A 179 -4.96 14.01 -13.82
N ASN A 180 -4.30 15.14 -14.10
CA ASN A 180 -2.85 15.24 -14.12
C ASN A 180 -2.35 15.75 -12.78
N TYR A 181 -1.61 14.91 -12.05
CA TYR A 181 -0.91 15.27 -10.82
C TYR A 181 0.58 15.03 -11.06
N ASP A 182 1.41 16.07 -11.00
CA ASP A 182 2.85 15.96 -11.25
C ASP A 182 3.49 15.08 -10.16
N ASP A 183 3.75 13.82 -10.50
CA ASP A 183 4.13 12.80 -9.53
C ASP A 183 5.52 12.22 -9.79
N GLU A 184 6.36 12.25 -8.76
CA GLU A 184 7.65 11.58 -8.73
C GLU A 184 7.48 10.05 -8.80
N VAL A 185 6.35 9.54 -8.29
CA VAL A 185 6.04 8.10 -8.21
C VAL A 185 5.77 7.49 -9.60
N GLU A 186 5.28 8.28 -10.56
CA GLU A 186 5.13 7.85 -11.96
C GLU A 186 6.50 7.60 -12.61
N LYS A 187 7.50 8.42 -12.29
CA LYS A 187 8.86 8.31 -12.86
C LYS A 187 9.60 7.08 -12.34
N GLU A 188 9.24 6.60 -11.15
CA GLU A 188 9.81 5.39 -10.52
C GLU A 188 9.02 4.10 -10.85
N GLY A 189 7.99 4.19 -11.70
CA GLY A 189 7.23 3.06 -12.24
C GLY A 189 6.26 2.38 -11.27
N TYR A 190 6.04 2.91 -10.06
CA TYR A 190 5.13 2.28 -9.09
C TYR A 190 3.68 2.32 -9.56
N LEU A 191 3.21 3.48 -10.04
CA LEU A 191 1.83 3.61 -10.52
C LEU A 191 1.56 2.72 -11.73
N SER A 192 2.50 2.60 -12.66
CA SER A 192 2.33 1.73 -13.83
C SER A 192 2.27 0.26 -13.45
N GLU A 193 3.05 -0.19 -12.46
CA GLU A 193 2.98 -1.56 -11.95
C GLU A 193 1.67 -1.84 -11.20
N ASP A 194 1.16 -0.84 -10.46
CA ASP A 194 -0.15 -0.90 -9.82
C ASP A 194 -1.29 -0.97 -10.85
N GLN A 195 -1.21 -0.23 -11.95
CA GLN A 195 -2.16 -0.33 -13.05
C GLN A 195 -2.12 -1.71 -13.72
N LEU A 196 -0.93 -2.31 -13.90
CA LEU A 196 -0.80 -3.67 -14.40
C LEU A 196 -1.47 -4.71 -13.48
N LEU A 197 -1.43 -4.50 -12.15
CA LEU A 197 -2.17 -5.35 -11.22
C LEU A 197 -3.67 -5.24 -11.46
N ILE A 198 -4.21 -4.03 -11.63
CA ILE A 198 -5.64 -3.84 -11.91
C ILE A 198 -6.03 -4.47 -13.25
N GLU A 199 -5.23 -4.31 -14.31
CA GLU A 199 -5.44 -4.98 -15.61
C GLU A 199 -5.50 -6.51 -15.44
N PHE A 200 -4.58 -7.08 -14.66
CA PHE A 200 -4.56 -8.51 -14.37
C PHE A 200 -5.84 -8.96 -13.63
N LEU A 201 -6.27 -8.20 -12.62
CA LEU A 201 -7.47 -8.50 -11.82
C LEU A 201 -8.79 -8.30 -12.56
N ASN A 202 -8.80 -7.53 -13.66
CA ASN A 202 -9.97 -7.34 -14.51
C ASN A 202 -10.09 -8.37 -15.64
N THR A 203 -9.04 -9.17 -15.87
CA THR A 203 -9.01 -10.22 -16.91
C THR A 203 -9.31 -11.62 -16.37
N HIS A 204 -9.45 -11.76 -15.05
CA HIS A 204 -9.69 -13.01 -14.32
C HIS A 204 -10.85 -12.82 -13.34
#